data_AF-A0A8S1IUF2-F1
#
_entry.id   AF-A0A8S1IUF2-F1
#
_cell.length_a   1.000
_cell.length_b   1.000
_cell.length_c   1.000
_cell.angle_alpha   90.00
_cell.angle_beta   90.00
_cell.angle_gamma   90.00
#
_symmetry.space_group_name_H-M   'P 1'
#
loop_
_entity.id
_entity.type
_entity.pdbx_description
1 polymer ?
#
loop_
_entity_poly.entity_id
_entity_poly.type
_entity_poly.pdbx_seq_one_letter_code
_entity_poly.pdbx_strand_id
1 'polypeptide(L)'
;MASRNRPASGAMPPARGGISGVGGRLPDAGEIGHEEGARLLRSYVQDTLRSKAVGDSAQYLGFVYDFVQLKQSDVQNSAESANKYAALLRAIGDSVTFLNESSHDRLCQELLSINLWTAPQVVAMAYAQLLVNLAISNQAFVPGVLKWLIRSFRPIHTAAEKGSSKPVRWHQSQREKQVQDVVMVTLAKVQALLLSSKYHGRRFVHLGFFCDLSILPQAGVSIANLPACVAADRSVLCEVSPHSFPC
;
A
#
# COMPACT_ATOMS: atom_id res chain seq x y z
N MET A 1 -16.77 -34.05 68.20
CA MET A 1 -15.85 -32.98 67.74
C MET A 1 -15.91 -32.91 66.22
N ALA A 2 -16.23 -31.72 65.68
CA ALA A 2 -16.33 -31.27 64.27
C ALA A 2 -17.23 -32.12 63.33
N SER A 3 -18.42 -31.74 62.84
CA SER A 3 -19.04 -30.47 62.42
C SER A 3 -18.21 -29.61 61.46
N ARG A 4 -18.54 -29.68 60.16
CA ARG A 4 -18.34 -28.60 59.17
C ARG A 4 -19.18 -28.78 57.89
N ASN A 5 -20.29 -28.05 57.86
CA ASN A 5 -20.87 -27.22 56.78
C ASN A 5 -20.51 -27.51 55.31
N ARG A 6 -21.54 -27.83 54.52
CA ARG A 6 -21.79 -27.29 53.15
C ARG A 6 -22.24 -25.82 53.27
N PRO A 7 -22.04 -24.89 52.30
CA PRO A 7 -22.86 -24.87 51.05
C PRO A 7 -22.27 -24.17 49.79
N ALA A 8 -23.11 -24.21 48.73
CA ALA A 8 -23.25 -23.29 47.58
C ALA A 8 -22.21 -23.40 46.44
N SER A 9 -22.61 -23.84 45.24
CA SER A 9 -23.33 -23.10 44.19
C SER A 9 -22.43 -22.14 43.39
N GLY A 10 -22.46 -22.29 42.07
CA GLY A 10 -22.18 -21.19 41.13
C GLY A 10 -20.77 -21.12 40.55
N ALA A 11 -20.59 -21.71 39.37
CA ALA A 11 -19.98 -21.05 38.21
C ALA A 11 -19.85 -22.07 37.09
N MET A 12 -20.94 -22.23 36.34
CA MET A 12 -20.90 -22.77 34.99
C MET A 12 -20.00 -21.83 34.17
N PRO A 13 -18.89 -22.30 33.59
CA PRO A 13 -18.08 -21.43 32.73
C PRO A 13 -18.97 -20.97 31.57
N PRO A 14 -18.98 -19.67 31.22
CA PRO A 14 -19.69 -19.23 30.03
C PRO A 14 -19.13 -20.02 28.86
N ALA A 15 -20.04 -20.65 28.12
CA ALA A 15 -19.75 -21.23 26.83
C ALA A 15 -18.91 -20.20 26.06
N ARG A 16 -17.64 -20.53 25.81
CA ARG A 16 -16.88 -19.85 24.77
C ARG A 16 -17.75 -20.00 23.54
N GLY A 17 -18.37 -18.89 23.14
CA GLY A 17 -19.02 -18.75 21.86
C GLY A 17 -17.97 -19.10 20.83
N GLY A 18 -17.98 -20.37 20.42
CA GLY A 18 -17.38 -20.77 19.17
C GLY A 18 -18.04 -19.91 18.14
N ILE A 19 -17.28 -18.96 17.60
CA ILE A 19 -17.58 -18.33 16.32
C ILE A 19 -17.39 -19.48 15.33
N SER A 20 -18.41 -20.32 15.28
CA SER A 20 -18.48 -21.51 14.47
C SER A 20 -18.38 -21.05 13.03
N GLY A 21 -17.50 -21.69 12.28
CA GLY A 21 -17.04 -21.30 10.95
C GLY A 21 -18.13 -20.71 10.07
N VAL A 22 -18.08 -19.39 9.90
CA VAL A 22 -18.62 -18.76 8.71
C VAL A 22 -17.50 -18.84 7.69
N GLY A 23 -17.68 -19.67 6.67
CA GLY A 23 -16.74 -19.79 5.56
C GLY A 23 -16.34 -18.40 5.07
N GLY A 24 -15.03 -18.13 5.11
CA GLY A 24 -14.44 -16.81 4.90
C GLY A 24 -14.72 -16.28 3.50
N ARG A 25 -15.83 -15.59 3.35
CA ARG A 25 -16.18 -14.82 2.16
C ARG A 25 -16.24 -13.36 2.55
N LEU A 26 -15.67 -12.50 1.70
CA LEU A 26 -15.73 -11.05 1.85
C LEU A 26 -17.17 -10.60 2.16
N PRO A 27 -17.40 -9.80 3.23
CA PRO A 27 -18.74 -9.31 3.54
C PRO A 27 -19.27 -8.47 2.37
N ASP A 28 -20.47 -8.78 1.89
CA ASP A 28 -21.10 -8.04 0.80
C ASP A 28 -21.64 -6.72 1.36
N ALA A 29 -20.98 -5.61 1.00
CA ALA A 29 -21.30 -4.28 1.49
C ALA A 29 -22.59 -3.68 0.89
N GLY A 30 -23.40 -4.48 0.20
CA GLY A 30 -24.54 -4.02 -0.61
C GLY A 30 -25.77 -3.54 0.18
N GLU A 31 -25.98 -4.00 1.42
CA GLU A 31 -27.22 -3.71 2.17
C GLU A 31 -27.00 -3.10 3.58
N ILE A 32 -25.75 -2.96 4.00
CA ILE A 32 -25.38 -2.41 5.30
C ILE A 32 -24.93 -0.97 5.06
N GLY A 33 -25.41 -0.01 5.85
CA GLY A 33 -25.03 1.40 5.72
C GLY A 33 -23.53 1.58 5.49
N HIS A 34 -23.16 2.46 4.55
CA HIS A 34 -21.80 2.56 3.98
C HIS A 34 -20.68 2.61 5.04
N GLU A 35 -20.93 3.23 6.20
CA GLU A 35 -19.98 3.30 7.32
C GLU A 35 -19.87 1.98 8.11
N GLU A 36 -20.99 1.33 8.37
CA GLU A 36 -21.02 0.06 9.10
C GLU A 36 -20.42 -1.07 8.24
N GLY A 37 -20.70 -1.09 6.94
CA GLY A 37 -20.06 -2.01 6.00
C GLY A 37 -18.53 -1.84 5.97
N ALA A 38 -18.05 -0.58 5.96
CA ALA A 38 -16.61 -0.29 6.03
C ALA A 38 -15.99 -0.75 7.37
N ARG A 39 -16.71 -0.59 8.49
CA ARG A 39 -16.27 -1.05 9.81
C ARG A 39 -16.16 -2.57 9.87
N LEU A 40 -17.16 -3.29 9.38
CA LEU A 40 -17.16 -4.76 9.34
C LEU A 40 -16.03 -5.29 8.45
N LEU A 41 -15.84 -4.68 7.28
CA LEU A 41 -14.75 -5.04 6.37
C LEU A 41 -13.38 -4.80 7.03
N ARG A 42 -13.20 -3.69 7.74
CA ARG A 42 -11.96 -3.41 8.48
C ARG A 42 -11.72 -4.45 9.57
N SER A 43 -12.73 -4.79 10.38
CA SER A 43 -12.60 -5.84 11.40
C SER A 43 -12.20 -7.17 10.78
N TYR A 44 -12.87 -7.58 9.70
CA TYR A 44 -12.58 -8.82 8.99
C TYR A 44 -11.12 -8.87 8.50
N VAL A 45 -10.61 -7.79 7.92
CA VAL A 45 -9.21 -7.70 7.48
C VAL A 45 -8.26 -7.79 8.68
N GLN A 46 -8.51 -7.07 9.76
CA GLN A 46 -7.67 -7.10 10.97
C GLN A 46 -7.61 -8.50 11.57
N ASP A 47 -8.76 -9.16 11.71
CA ASP A 47 -8.86 -10.50 12.28
C ASP A 47 -8.13 -11.52 11.41
N THR A 48 -8.25 -11.39 10.09
CA THR A 48 -7.58 -12.28 9.12
C THR A 48 -6.06 -12.11 9.10
N LEU A 49 -5.56 -10.86 9.18
CA LEU A 49 -4.12 -10.62 9.28
C LEU A 49 -3.57 -11.10 10.62
N ARG A 50 -4.32 -10.91 11.71
CA ARG A 50 -3.92 -11.39 13.04
C ARG A 50 -3.93 -12.92 13.12
N SER A 51 -4.94 -13.59 12.55
CA SER A 51 -5.03 -15.05 12.57
C SER A 51 -3.84 -15.70 11.87
N LYS A 52 -3.38 -15.12 10.75
CA LYS A 52 -2.14 -15.54 10.08
C LYS A 52 -0.92 -15.42 10.97
N ALA A 53 -0.80 -14.33 11.73
CA ALA A 53 0.31 -14.14 12.67
C ALA A 53 0.32 -15.17 13.81
N VAL A 54 -0.84 -15.72 14.17
CA VAL A 54 -0.99 -16.78 15.20
C VAL A 54 -0.88 -18.20 14.60
N GLY A 55 -0.76 -18.32 13.27
CA GLY A 55 -0.55 -19.58 12.56
C GLY A 55 -1.78 -20.16 11.88
N ASP A 56 -2.96 -19.55 12.04
CA ASP A 56 -4.15 -19.94 11.28
C ASP A 56 -4.08 -19.38 9.86
N SER A 57 -3.85 -20.28 8.90
CA SER A 57 -3.61 -19.92 7.50
C SER A 57 -4.83 -20.07 6.60
N ALA A 58 -5.90 -20.73 7.04
CA ALA A 58 -7.02 -21.06 6.16
C ALA A 58 -7.81 -19.81 5.77
N GLN A 59 -8.21 -19.01 6.77
CA GLN A 59 -8.92 -17.75 6.55
C GLN A 59 -8.07 -16.75 5.74
N TYR A 60 -6.78 -16.67 6.05
CA TYR A 60 -5.85 -15.81 5.33
C TYR A 60 -5.70 -16.18 3.85
N LEU A 61 -5.58 -17.47 3.54
CA LEU A 61 -5.49 -17.92 2.14
C LEU A 61 -6.78 -17.63 1.37
N GLY A 62 -7.95 -17.81 2.00
CA GLY A 62 -9.24 -17.42 1.43
C GLY A 62 -9.31 -15.91 1.14
N PHE A 63 -8.88 -15.09 2.10
CA PHE A 63 -8.79 -13.64 1.91
C PHE A 63 -7.84 -13.22 0.79
N VAL A 64 -6.65 -13.83 0.68
CA VAL A 64 -5.72 -13.54 -0.40
C VAL A 64 -6.29 -13.98 -1.75
N TYR A 65 -6.99 -15.11 -1.79
CA TYR A 65 -7.69 -15.56 -3.01
C TYR A 65 -8.77 -14.55 -3.42
N ASP A 66 -9.63 -14.12 -2.50
CA ASP A 66 -10.66 -13.12 -2.74
C ASP A 66 -10.05 -11.79 -3.23
N PHE A 67 -8.93 -11.37 -2.63
CA PHE A 67 -8.20 -10.19 -3.07
C PHE A 67 -7.72 -10.31 -4.53
N VAL A 68 -7.12 -11.44 -4.90
CA VAL A 68 -6.62 -11.69 -6.26
C VAL A 68 -7.78 -11.75 -7.26
N GLN A 69 -8.88 -12.43 -6.90
CA GLN A 69 -10.10 -12.47 -7.72
C GLN A 69 -10.65 -11.08 -7.96
N LEU A 70 -10.73 -10.24 -6.92
CA LEU A 70 -11.25 -8.89 -7.04
C LEU A 70 -10.32 -7.99 -7.87
N LYS A 71 -9.01 -8.16 -7.75
CA LYS A 71 -8.00 -7.49 -8.59
C LYS A 71 -8.10 -7.88 -10.07
N GLN A 72 -8.43 -9.15 -10.36
CA GLN A 72 -8.57 -9.69 -11.72
C GLN A 72 -9.98 -9.52 -12.30
N SER A 73 -10.97 -9.19 -11.46
CA SER A 73 -12.33 -8.92 -11.90
C SER A 73 -12.39 -7.73 -12.85
N ASP A 74 -13.54 -7.52 -13.49
CA ASP A 74 -13.75 -6.43 -14.45
C ASP A 74 -13.85 -5.05 -13.79
N VAL A 75 -12.82 -4.69 -13.04
CA VAL A 75 -12.65 -3.43 -12.32
C VAL A 75 -12.60 -2.26 -13.31
N GLN A 76 -12.25 -2.48 -14.57
CA GLN A 76 -12.27 -1.42 -15.59
C GLN A 76 -13.67 -1.06 -16.04
N ASN A 77 -14.55 -2.05 -16.24
CA ASN A 77 -15.87 -1.80 -16.82
C ASN A 77 -17.00 -1.80 -15.79
N SER A 78 -16.75 -2.25 -14.55
CA SER A 78 -17.72 -2.24 -13.45
C SER A 78 -17.33 -1.27 -12.35
N ALA A 79 -18.10 -0.18 -12.23
CA ALA A 79 -17.94 0.79 -11.14
C ALA A 79 -18.15 0.15 -9.75
N GLU A 80 -19.06 -0.82 -9.66
CA GLU A 80 -19.30 -1.56 -8.42
C GLU A 80 -18.07 -2.37 -8.02
N SER A 81 -17.48 -3.13 -8.95
CA SER A 81 -16.28 -3.92 -8.70
C SER A 81 -15.09 -3.03 -8.34
N ALA A 82 -14.94 -1.87 -9.00
CA ALA A 82 -13.91 -0.90 -8.66
C ALA A 82 -14.09 -0.32 -7.25
N ASN A 83 -15.33 -0.03 -6.85
CA ASN A 83 -15.63 0.47 -5.50
C ASN A 83 -15.39 -0.60 -4.44
N LYS A 84 -15.80 -1.85 -4.68
CA LYS A 84 -15.51 -2.99 -3.80
C LYS A 84 -14.01 -3.19 -3.62
N TYR A 85 -13.24 -3.13 -4.71
CA TYR A 85 -11.79 -3.25 -4.64
C TYR A 85 -11.14 -2.08 -3.90
N ALA A 86 -11.58 -0.85 -4.16
CA ALA A 86 -11.09 0.33 -3.45
C ALA A 86 -11.43 0.28 -1.95
N ALA A 87 -12.61 -0.21 -1.57
CA ALA A 87 -12.99 -0.40 -0.17
C ALA A 87 -12.09 -1.42 0.53
N LEU A 88 -11.79 -2.54 -0.15
CA LEU A 88 -10.84 -3.55 0.35
C LEU A 88 -9.43 -2.97 0.56
N LEU A 89 -8.93 -2.21 -0.42
CA LEU A 89 -7.64 -1.53 -0.30
C LEU A 89 -7.61 -0.53 0.86
N ARG A 90 -8.69 0.22 1.10
CA ARG A 90 -8.78 1.11 2.27
C ARG A 90 -8.77 0.32 3.57
N ALA A 91 -9.54 -0.78 3.66
CA ALA A 91 -9.57 -1.62 4.85
C ALA A 91 -8.19 -2.25 5.17
N ILE A 92 -7.45 -2.67 4.14
CA ILE A 92 -6.05 -3.09 4.28
C ILE A 92 -5.17 -1.92 4.73
N GLY A 93 -5.33 -0.76 4.10
CA GLY A 93 -4.63 0.49 4.43
C GLY A 93 -4.82 0.93 5.89
N ASP A 94 -5.99 0.68 6.46
CA ASP A 94 -6.32 0.97 7.87
C ASP A 94 -5.78 -0.11 8.83
N SER A 95 -5.38 -1.25 8.29
CA SER A 95 -4.95 -2.44 9.05
C SER A 95 -3.47 -2.78 8.83
N VAL A 96 -2.70 -1.87 8.21
CA VAL A 96 -1.29 -2.08 7.85
C VAL A 96 -0.38 -2.36 9.05
N THR A 97 -0.78 -1.98 10.26
CA THR A 97 -0.02 -2.28 11.49
C THR A 97 0.01 -3.77 11.82
N PHE A 98 -0.94 -4.55 11.30
CA PHE A 98 -0.97 -6.00 11.41
C PHE A 98 -0.21 -6.69 10.27
N LEU A 99 0.23 -5.95 9.24
CA LEU A 99 1.02 -6.50 8.14
C LEU A 99 2.49 -6.69 8.55
N ASN A 100 2.86 -7.96 8.67
CA ASN A 100 4.23 -8.43 8.69
C ASN A 100 4.68 -8.93 7.30
N GLU A 101 5.88 -8.52 6.84
CA GLU A 101 6.43 -8.86 5.52
C GLU A 101 6.65 -10.38 5.34
N SER A 102 7.18 -11.08 6.34
CA SER A 102 7.44 -12.52 6.22
C SER A 102 6.18 -13.36 6.36
N SER A 103 5.27 -13.00 7.27
CA SER A 103 4.02 -13.75 7.47
C SER A 103 3.00 -13.53 6.36
N HIS A 104 3.03 -12.37 5.69
CA HIS A 104 2.05 -11.98 4.67
C HIS A 104 2.65 -11.75 3.28
N ASP A 105 3.81 -12.36 2.99
CA ASP A 105 4.57 -12.19 1.76
C ASP A 105 3.71 -12.21 0.48
N ARG A 106 2.82 -13.22 0.35
CA ARG A 106 1.93 -13.33 -0.82
C ARG A 106 1.03 -12.11 -1.01
N LEU A 107 0.41 -11.61 0.06
CA LEU A 107 -0.42 -10.41 -0.01
C LEU A 107 0.42 -9.18 -0.36
N CYS A 108 1.62 -9.06 0.22
CA CYS A 108 2.54 -7.96 -0.05
C CYS A 108 2.99 -7.94 -1.52
N GLN A 109 3.29 -9.09 -2.11
CA GLN A 109 3.59 -9.23 -3.54
C GLN A 109 2.40 -8.84 -4.42
N GLU A 110 1.19 -9.24 -4.03
CA GLU A 110 -0.03 -8.91 -4.76
C GLU A 110 -0.37 -7.42 -4.69
N LEU A 111 -0.14 -6.77 -3.55
CA LEU A 111 -0.25 -5.32 -3.39
C LEU A 111 0.78 -4.61 -4.29
N LEU A 112 2.07 -4.96 -4.17
CA LEU A 112 3.17 -4.36 -4.94
C LEU A 112 3.18 -4.71 -6.43
N SER A 113 2.24 -5.52 -6.92
CA SER A 113 2.05 -5.78 -8.34
C SER A 113 0.84 -5.06 -8.94
N ILE A 114 0.12 -4.25 -8.15
CA ILE A 114 -0.94 -3.39 -8.67
C ILE A 114 -0.35 -2.38 -9.64
N ASN A 115 -0.99 -2.26 -10.79
CA ASN A 115 -0.61 -1.33 -11.84
C ASN A 115 -1.62 -0.17 -11.92
N LEU A 116 -1.15 1.05 -11.62
CA LEU A 116 -2.02 2.23 -11.63
C LEU A 116 -2.42 2.69 -13.02
N TRP A 117 -1.60 2.44 -14.04
CA TRP A 117 -1.87 2.86 -15.42
C TRP A 117 -3.15 2.23 -15.96
N THR A 118 -3.42 1.01 -15.53
CA THR A 118 -4.62 0.26 -15.87
C THR A 118 -5.65 0.28 -14.76
N ALA A 119 -5.47 1.00 -13.65
CA ALA A 119 -6.46 1.05 -12.58
C ALA A 119 -7.49 2.17 -12.84
N PRO A 120 -8.75 2.03 -12.39
CA PRO A 120 -9.69 3.15 -12.32
C PRO A 120 -9.24 4.14 -11.26
N GLN A 121 -9.61 5.41 -11.41
CA GLN A 121 -9.15 6.49 -10.54
C GLN A 121 -9.43 6.23 -9.05
N VAL A 122 -10.61 5.68 -8.72
CA VAL A 122 -10.98 5.36 -7.33
C VAL A 122 -10.05 4.34 -6.68
N VAL A 123 -9.61 3.34 -7.45
CA VAL A 123 -8.66 2.32 -7.01
C VAL A 123 -7.27 2.93 -6.89
N ALA A 124 -6.87 3.76 -7.86
CA ALA A 124 -5.57 4.41 -7.85
C ALA A 124 -5.37 5.29 -6.61
N MET A 125 -6.39 6.07 -6.24
CA MET A 125 -6.36 6.88 -5.02
C MET A 125 -6.32 6.03 -3.75
N ALA A 126 -7.13 4.97 -3.67
CA ALA A 126 -7.15 4.07 -2.51
C ALA A 126 -5.80 3.36 -2.32
N TYR A 127 -5.20 2.89 -3.41
CA TYR A 127 -3.91 2.23 -3.39
C TYR A 127 -2.76 3.18 -3.02
N ALA A 128 -2.76 4.39 -3.58
CA ALA A 128 -1.80 5.43 -3.21
C ALA A 128 -1.83 5.73 -1.70
N GLN A 129 -3.02 5.86 -1.13
CA GLN A 129 -3.16 6.06 0.31
C GLN A 129 -2.68 4.85 1.12
N LEU A 130 -2.96 3.62 0.67
CA LEU A 130 -2.43 2.40 1.27
C LEU A 130 -0.90 2.41 1.29
N LEU A 131 -0.24 2.78 0.20
CA LEU A 131 1.23 2.83 0.13
C LEU A 131 1.83 3.83 1.12
N VAL A 132 1.20 5.00 1.27
CA VAL A 132 1.59 5.99 2.29
C VAL A 132 1.44 5.39 3.68
N ASN A 133 0.28 4.80 3.99
CA ASN A 133 0.04 4.18 5.30
C ASN A 133 1.05 3.06 5.59
N LEU A 134 1.36 2.23 4.59
CA LEU A 134 2.33 1.15 4.70
C LEU A 134 3.73 1.68 5.03
N ALA A 135 4.18 2.74 4.33
CA ALA A 135 5.46 3.38 4.58
C ALA A 135 5.54 4.05 5.97
N ILE A 136 4.43 4.63 6.46
CA ILE A 136 4.35 5.24 7.80
C ILE A 136 4.40 4.16 8.89
N SER A 137 3.53 3.16 8.78
CA SER A 137 3.30 2.20 9.85
C SER A 137 4.40 1.15 9.95
N ASN A 138 5.09 0.85 8.85
CA ASN A 138 6.13 -0.17 8.85
C ASN A 138 7.27 0.18 7.87
N GLN A 139 8.39 0.63 8.44
CA GLN A 139 9.57 1.06 7.69
C GLN A 139 10.19 -0.04 6.82
N ALA A 140 9.96 -1.33 7.12
CA ALA A 140 10.46 -2.44 6.32
C ALA A 140 9.92 -2.40 4.88
N PHE A 141 8.71 -1.87 4.67
CA PHE A 141 8.11 -1.78 3.34
C PHE A 141 8.59 -0.59 2.51
N VAL A 142 9.29 0.38 3.10
CA VAL A 142 9.72 1.61 2.40
C VAL A 142 10.52 1.31 1.12
N PRO A 143 11.54 0.42 1.11
CA PRO A 143 12.26 0.10 -0.11
C PRO A 143 11.35 -0.49 -1.20
N GLY A 144 10.40 -1.34 -0.82
CA GLY A 144 9.42 -1.93 -1.74
C GLY A 144 8.49 -0.88 -2.33
N VAL A 145 7.97 0.03 -1.50
CA VAL A 145 7.10 1.15 -1.92
C VAL A 145 7.85 2.09 -2.87
N LEU A 146 9.09 2.48 -2.54
CA LEU A 146 9.91 3.34 -3.41
C LEU A 146 10.20 2.67 -4.75
N LYS A 147 10.61 1.40 -4.74
CA LYS A 147 10.85 0.62 -5.95
C LYS A 147 9.59 0.53 -6.83
N TRP A 148 8.43 0.39 -6.20
CA TRP A 148 7.15 0.41 -6.89
C TRP A 148 6.85 1.79 -7.50
N LEU A 149 6.99 2.88 -6.73
CA LEU A 149 6.78 4.25 -7.21
C LEU A 149 7.67 4.58 -8.42
N ILE A 150 8.95 4.18 -8.36
CA ILE A 150 9.91 4.36 -9.47
C ILE A 150 9.43 3.65 -10.74
N ARG A 151 8.93 2.41 -10.63
CA ARG A 151 8.40 1.66 -11.77
C ARG A 151 7.13 2.29 -12.32
N SER A 152 6.30 2.85 -11.44
CA SER A 152 5.05 3.52 -11.81
C SER A 152 5.25 4.85 -12.53
N PHE A 153 6.47 5.40 -12.60
CA PHE A 153 6.76 6.56 -13.45
C PHE A 153 6.84 6.25 -14.95
N ARG A 154 6.91 4.97 -15.33
CA ARG A 154 6.92 4.57 -16.74
C ARG A 154 5.52 4.15 -17.15
N PRO A 155 4.84 4.91 -18.03
CA PRO A 155 3.62 4.43 -18.68
C PRO A 155 3.92 3.10 -19.36
N ILE A 156 2.95 2.18 -19.35
CA ILE A 156 3.05 1.04 -20.26
C ILE A 156 2.88 1.62 -21.65
N HIS A 157 4.00 1.80 -22.35
CA HIS A 157 3.97 2.00 -23.79
C HIS A 157 3.24 0.80 -24.38
N THR A 158 2.01 1.03 -24.84
CA THR A 158 1.32 0.02 -25.62
C THR A 158 2.18 -0.25 -26.85
N ALA A 159 2.35 -1.52 -27.20
CA ALA A 159 3.27 -1.99 -28.23
C ALA A 159 3.05 -1.39 -29.64
N ALA A 160 2.06 -0.50 -29.81
CA ALA A 160 1.75 0.21 -31.05
C ALA A 160 2.83 1.20 -31.51
N GLU A 161 3.78 1.60 -30.65
CA GLU A 161 4.81 2.59 -31.01
C GLU A 161 6.06 2.01 -31.69
N LYS A 162 6.21 0.68 -31.78
CA LYS A 162 7.43 0.03 -32.31
C LYS A 162 7.62 0.12 -33.84
N GLY A 163 6.75 0.81 -34.57
CA GLY A 163 6.78 0.84 -36.05
C GLY A 163 6.85 2.22 -36.71
N SER A 164 6.83 3.33 -35.96
CA SER A 164 6.76 4.67 -36.55
C SER A 164 8.12 5.36 -36.53
N SER A 165 8.70 5.60 -37.71
CA SER A 165 9.94 6.36 -37.93
C SER A 165 9.78 7.88 -37.75
N LYS A 166 8.62 8.35 -37.30
CA LYS A 166 8.37 9.77 -37.01
C LYS A 166 8.50 10.01 -35.50
N PRO A 167 9.12 11.13 -35.07
CA PRO A 167 9.16 11.50 -33.65
C PRO A 167 7.72 11.62 -33.15
N VAL A 168 7.28 10.64 -32.35
CA VAL A 168 5.97 10.65 -31.72
C VAL A 168 5.98 11.81 -30.74
N ARG A 169 5.19 12.85 -31.03
CA ARG A 169 4.95 13.93 -30.09
C ARG A 169 4.11 13.34 -28.96
N TRP A 170 4.76 12.98 -27.86
CA TRP A 170 4.11 12.46 -26.65
C TRP A 170 2.94 13.38 -26.27
N HIS A 171 1.72 12.90 -26.48
CA HIS A 171 0.52 13.55 -25.98
C HIS A 171 0.01 12.73 -24.81
N GLN A 172 0.31 13.21 -23.61
CA GLN A 172 -0.16 12.59 -22.39
C GLN A 172 -1.68 12.82 -22.27
N SER A 173 -2.43 11.71 -22.24
CA SER A 173 -3.86 11.72 -21.98
C SER A 173 -4.17 12.27 -20.59
N GLN A 174 -5.40 12.76 -20.39
CA GLN A 174 -5.84 13.27 -19.08
C GLN A 174 -5.74 12.20 -17.98
N ARG A 175 -6.01 10.93 -18.32
CA ARG A 175 -5.85 9.80 -17.40
C ARG A 175 -4.40 9.60 -16.98
N GLU A 176 -3.47 9.64 -17.93
CA GLU A 176 -2.04 9.48 -17.63
C GLU A 176 -1.51 10.60 -16.75
N LYS A 177 -2.00 11.84 -16.93
CA LYS A 177 -1.68 12.96 -16.03
C LYS A 177 -2.17 12.70 -14.62
N GLN A 178 -3.41 12.24 -14.46
CA GLN A 178 -3.98 11.92 -13.14
C GLN A 178 -3.21 10.82 -12.43
N VAL A 179 -2.81 9.76 -13.14
CA VAL A 179 -1.97 8.69 -12.56
C VAL A 179 -0.61 9.25 -12.16
N GLN A 180 0.03 10.06 -13.01
CA GLN A 180 1.31 10.69 -12.70
C GLN A 180 1.20 11.61 -11.47
N ASP A 181 0.15 12.42 -11.36
CA ASP A 181 -0.10 13.29 -10.22
C ASP A 181 -0.24 12.48 -8.93
N VAL A 182 -1.01 11.38 -8.97
CA VAL A 182 -1.15 10.46 -7.82
C VAL A 182 0.20 9.88 -7.41
N VAL A 183 1.01 9.41 -8.36
CA VAL A 183 2.35 8.86 -8.08
C VAL A 183 3.28 9.92 -7.49
N MET A 184 3.29 11.13 -8.06
CA MET A 184 4.12 12.26 -7.61
C MET A 184 3.75 12.71 -6.21
N VAL A 185 2.45 12.88 -5.93
CA VAL A 185 1.95 13.23 -4.59
C VAL A 185 2.30 12.15 -3.58
N THR A 186 2.17 10.88 -3.96
CA THR A 186 2.51 9.74 -3.09
C THR A 186 4.00 9.73 -2.78
N LEU A 187 4.85 9.90 -3.79
CA LEU A 187 6.30 9.98 -3.61
C LEU A 187 6.69 11.14 -2.69
N ALA A 188 6.12 12.33 -2.90
CA ALA A 188 6.39 13.49 -2.07
C ALA A 188 6.00 13.25 -0.60
N LYS A 189 4.84 12.61 -0.35
CA LYS A 189 4.42 12.22 1.01
C LYS A 189 5.39 11.24 1.64
N VAL A 190 5.76 10.17 0.94
CA VAL A 190 6.73 9.17 1.44
C VAL A 190 8.08 9.82 1.73
N GLN A 191 8.60 10.65 0.82
CA GLN A 191 9.87 11.36 1.02
C GLN A 191 9.82 12.30 2.23
N ALA A 192 8.75 13.08 2.40
CA ALA A 192 8.58 13.96 3.55
C ALA A 192 8.62 13.18 4.88
N LEU A 193 8.01 12.00 4.93
CA LEU A 193 8.01 11.13 6.11
C LEU A 193 9.41 10.56 6.42
N LEU A 194 10.17 10.20 5.39
CA LEU A 194 11.55 9.72 5.56
C LEU A 194 12.47 10.84 6.06
N LEU A 195 12.30 12.05 5.54
CA LEU A 195 13.05 13.22 5.97
C LEU A 195 12.70 13.61 7.41
N SER A 196 11.41 13.64 7.78
CA SER A 196 10.99 13.96 9.15
C SER A 196 11.50 12.94 10.17
N SER A 197 11.58 11.66 9.81
CA SER A 197 12.07 10.62 10.71
C SER A 197 13.57 10.71 11.00
N LYS A 198 14.39 11.32 10.12
CA LYS A 198 15.82 11.56 10.37
C LYS A 198 16.06 12.55 11.52
N TYR A 199 15.11 13.45 11.79
CA TYR A 199 15.21 14.42 12.87
C TYR A 199 14.85 13.84 14.25
N HIS A 200 14.43 12.57 14.36
CA HIS A 200 14.02 11.94 15.62
C HIS A 200 14.95 10.81 16.09
N GLY A 201 16.22 10.83 15.71
CA GLY A 201 17.28 10.02 16.36
C GLY A 201 17.24 8.51 16.10
N ARG A 202 16.30 7.99 15.32
CA ARG A 202 16.38 6.63 14.79
C ARG A 202 17.31 6.64 13.58
N ARG A 203 18.46 5.98 13.69
CA ARG A 203 19.43 5.78 12.62
C ARG A 203 18.73 5.17 11.42
N PHE A 204 18.34 6.01 10.47
CA PHE A 204 18.17 5.58 9.09
C PHE A 204 19.55 5.08 8.66
N VAL A 205 19.67 3.76 8.51
CA VAL A 205 20.77 3.19 7.74
C VAL A 205 20.76 3.97 6.43
N HIS A 206 21.90 4.57 6.09
CA HIS A 206 22.14 5.31 4.87
C HIS A 206 21.73 4.44 3.68
N LEU A 207 20.43 4.43 3.35
CA LEU A 207 19.94 3.98 2.07
C LEU A 207 20.53 5.01 1.12
N GLY A 208 21.68 4.68 0.52
CA GLY A 208 22.25 5.33 -0.66
C GLY A 208 21.33 5.28 -1.89
N PHE A 209 20.02 5.11 -1.66
CA PHE A 209 18.91 5.37 -2.55
C PHE A 209 18.51 6.84 -2.41
N PHE A 210 19.45 7.77 -2.59
CA PHE A 210 19.02 8.97 -3.31
C PHE A 210 18.76 8.45 -4.71
N CYS A 211 17.47 8.23 -5.01
CA CYS A 211 17.00 7.92 -6.34
C CYS A 211 17.80 8.76 -7.31
N ASP A 212 18.45 8.13 -8.28
CA ASP A 212 19.11 8.82 -9.36
C ASP A 212 18.03 9.59 -10.14
N LEU A 213 17.72 10.81 -9.69
CA LEU A 213 16.70 11.70 -10.24
C LEU A 213 17.04 12.08 -11.69
N SER A 214 18.23 11.69 -12.16
CA SER A 214 18.67 11.66 -13.56
C SER A 214 17.74 10.85 -14.48
N ILE A 215 16.86 10.00 -13.93
CA ILE A 215 15.86 9.25 -14.72
C ILE A 215 14.60 10.09 -15.00
N LEU A 216 14.30 11.12 -14.19
CA LEU A 216 13.10 11.97 -14.38
C LEU A 216 13.05 12.72 -15.72
N PRO A 217 14.17 13.28 -16.25
CA PRO A 217 14.20 13.87 -17.59
C PRO A 217 13.87 12.85 -18.69
N GLN A 218 14.30 11.59 -18.53
CA GLN A 218 14.03 10.53 -19.51
C GLN A 218 12.55 10.08 -19.49
N ALA A 219 11.85 10.31 -18.39
CA ALA A 219 10.41 10.02 -18.24
C ALA A 219 9.51 11.21 -18.64
N GLY A 220 10.06 12.27 -19.23
CA GLY A 220 9.29 13.46 -19.63
C GLY A 220 8.73 14.27 -18.46
N VAL A 221 9.19 14.01 -17.23
CA VAL A 221 8.77 14.73 -16.03
C VAL A 221 9.60 16.02 -15.94
N SER A 222 8.95 17.16 -16.15
CA SER A 222 9.61 18.45 -15.94
C SER A 222 9.99 18.62 -14.48
N ILE A 223 11.29 18.79 -14.20
CA ILE A 223 11.85 19.03 -12.86
C ILE A 223 11.21 20.28 -12.22
N ALA A 224 10.73 21.23 -13.03
CA ALA A 224 10.05 22.45 -12.56
C ALA A 224 8.72 22.18 -11.84
N ASN A 225 8.12 21.00 -12.01
CA ASN A 225 6.85 20.63 -11.37
C ASN A 225 7.05 19.81 -10.08
N LEU A 226 8.29 19.61 -9.63
CA LEU A 226 8.54 18.97 -8.35
C LEU A 226 8.20 19.94 -7.20
N PRO A 227 7.57 19.47 -6.11
CA PRO A 227 7.33 20.30 -4.94
C PRO A 227 8.67 20.83 -4.38
N ALA A 228 8.67 22.07 -3.88
CA ALA A 228 9.87 22.82 -3.48
C ALA A 228 10.78 22.09 -2.47
N CYS A 229 10.21 21.18 -1.67
CA CYS A 229 10.97 20.32 -0.75
C CYS A 229 11.94 19.35 -1.46
N VAL A 230 11.70 19.02 -2.73
CA VAL A 230 12.58 18.18 -3.56
C VAL A 230 13.64 19.02 -4.27
N ALA A 231 13.34 20.28 -4.59
CA ALA A 231 14.28 21.20 -5.22
C ALA A 231 15.35 21.73 -4.24
N ALA A 232 15.01 21.88 -2.96
CA ALA A 232 15.88 22.45 -1.94
C ALA A 232 17.08 21.56 -1.56
N ASP A 233 17.02 20.25 -1.81
CA ASP A 233 18.07 19.29 -1.41
C ASP A 233 19.26 19.24 -2.40
N ARG A 234 19.17 19.94 -3.54
CA ARG A 234 20.31 20.12 -4.46
C ARG A 234 21.36 21.09 -3.92
N SER A 235 20.96 22.05 -3.08
CA SER A 235 21.88 23.02 -2.47
C SER A 235 22.85 22.36 -1.49
N VAL A 236 22.45 21.24 -0.88
CA VAL A 236 23.26 20.52 0.13
C VAL A 236 24.28 19.58 -0.53
N LEU A 237 24.04 19.14 -1.78
CA LEU A 237 24.96 18.28 -2.53
C LEU A 237 26.04 19.05 -3.31
N CYS A 238 25.95 20.39 -3.40
CA CYS A 238 26.94 21.22 -4.08
C CYS A 238 28.05 21.78 -3.15
N GLU A 239 27.98 21.53 -1.83
CA GLU A 239 29.06 21.85 -0.89
C GLU A 239 29.84 20.59 -0.48
N VAL A 240 30.47 19.92 -1.44
CA VAL A 240 31.62 19.06 -1.15
C VAL A 240 32.81 19.61 -1.91
N SER A 241 33.62 20.36 -1.18
CA SER A 241 34.80 21.08 -1.65
C SER A 241 35.82 20.16 -2.34
N PRO A 242 36.51 20.63 -3.40
CA PRO A 242 37.51 19.85 -4.13
C PRO A 242 38.88 19.99 -3.46
N HIS A 243 39.24 19.13 -2.51
CA HIS A 243 40.63 19.07 -2.06
C HIS A 243 41.12 17.65 -1.80
N SER A 244 42.14 17.29 -2.59
CA SER A 244 43.30 16.47 -2.20
C SER A 244 43.20 14.95 -2.36
N PHE A 245 43.68 14.45 -3.51
CA PHE A 245 44.44 13.20 -3.59
C PHE A 245 45.84 13.52 -4.14
N PRO A 246 46.95 13.25 -3.43
CA PRO A 246 48.25 13.11 -4.07
C PRO A 246 48.40 11.68 -4.62
N CYS A 247 49.21 11.57 -5.68
CA CYS A 247 49.68 10.31 -6.27
C CYS A 247 50.56 9.52 -5.30
#